data_AF-A0A2N9YC43-F1
#
_entry.id   AF-A0A2N9YC43-F1
#
_cell.length_a   1.000
_cell.length_b   1.000
_cell.length_c   1.000
_cell.angle_alpha   90.00
_cell.angle_beta   90.00
_cell.angle_gamma   90.00
#
_symmetry.space_group_name_H-M   'P 1'
#
loop_
_entity.id
_entity.type
_entity.pdbx_description
1 polymer ?
#
loop_
_entity_poly.entity_id
_entity_poly.type
_entity_poly.pdbx_seq_one_letter_code
_entity_poly.pdbx_strand_id
1 'polypeptide(L)'
;MKMLLKLTVPAIIAISSNALAADSSFPDGYFKLTTQFREGKNECLEGNQVNGSMNGAAFMDKCQNVSGQLWKATPAENGYFKLTTQFRESNNECLEGNQVKGSMNGAAFMDKCQNVSGQLWKATPAENGYFKLTTQFRESNNECLEGNQVKGSMNGAAFMDKCQNVSGQLWKFQQ
;
A
#
# COMPACT_ATOMS: atom_id res chain seq x y z
N MET A 1 67.42 -14.95 28.50
CA MET A 1 66.17 -14.40 29.05
C MET A 1 65.43 -13.66 27.93
N LYS A 2 64.34 -14.23 27.41
CA LYS A 2 63.40 -13.57 26.48
C LYS A 2 62.02 -14.14 26.74
N MET A 3 61.16 -13.33 27.33
CA MET A 3 59.77 -13.67 27.64
C MET A 3 58.94 -13.42 26.38
N LEU A 4 58.30 -14.46 25.84
CA LEU A 4 57.32 -14.31 24.76
C LEU A 4 55.93 -14.13 25.38
N LEU A 5 55.40 -12.91 25.34
CA LEU A 5 53.98 -12.64 25.60
C LEU A 5 53.16 -13.19 24.42
N LYS A 6 52.30 -14.17 24.68
CA LYS A 6 51.25 -14.58 23.74
C LYS A 6 50.07 -13.61 23.90
N LEU A 7 49.90 -12.70 22.94
CA LEU A 7 48.66 -11.92 22.80
C LEU A 7 47.59 -12.82 22.20
N THR A 8 46.54 -13.13 22.96
CA THR A 8 45.30 -13.70 22.44
C THR A 8 44.37 -12.57 22.05
N VAL A 9 44.12 -12.42 20.74
CA VAL A 9 43.11 -11.50 20.20
C VAL A 9 41.76 -12.24 20.20
N PRO A 10 40.70 -11.70 20.83
CA PRO A 10 39.38 -12.30 20.74
C PRO A 10 38.81 -12.08 19.33
N ALA A 11 38.43 -13.17 18.67
CA ALA A 11 37.69 -13.12 17.41
C ALA A 11 36.25 -12.66 17.70
N ILE A 12 35.92 -11.44 17.27
CA ILE A 12 34.55 -10.92 17.31
C ILE A 12 33.80 -11.56 16.14
N ILE A 13 32.95 -12.55 16.43
CA ILE A 13 32.02 -13.13 15.46
C ILE A 13 30.89 -12.12 15.28
N ALA A 14 30.91 -11.38 14.17
CA ALA A 14 29.77 -10.56 13.76
C ALA A 14 28.63 -11.51 13.38
N ILE A 15 27.57 -11.53 14.20
CA ILE A 15 26.35 -12.24 13.89
C ILE A 15 25.62 -11.38 12.86
N SER A 16 25.78 -11.70 11.58
CA SER A 16 24.96 -11.12 10.52
C SER A 16 23.52 -11.57 10.74
N SER A 17 22.70 -10.68 11.27
CA SER A 17 21.26 -10.85 11.34
C SER A 17 20.71 -10.83 9.91
N ASN A 18 20.47 -12.01 9.35
CA ASN A 18 19.66 -12.14 8.15
C ASN A 18 18.25 -11.67 8.51
N ALA A 19 17.92 -10.43 8.16
CA ALA A 19 16.54 -9.99 8.12
C ALA A 19 15.84 -10.86 7.08
N LEU A 20 15.07 -11.85 7.55
CA LEU A 20 14.11 -12.55 6.73
C LEU A 20 13.16 -11.47 6.22
N ALA A 21 13.25 -11.17 4.92
CA ALA A 21 12.18 -10.44 4.25
C ALA A 21 10.91 -11.24 4.55
N ALA A 22 9.99 -10.66 5.32
CA ALA A 22 8.65 -11.21 5.44
C ALA A 22 8.13 -11.29 4.00
N ASP A 23 8.03 -12.51 3.49
CA ASP A 23 7.35 -12.79 2.24
C ASP A 23 5.91 -12.33 2.47
N SER A 24 5.61 -11.10 2.07
CA SER A 24 4.27 -10.54 2.11
C SER A 24 3.50 -11.25 1.00
N SER A 25 3.18 -12.53 1.21
CA SER A 25 2.34 -13.28 0.30
C SER A 25 0.99 -12.59 0.32
N PHE A 26 0.75 -11.73 -0.67
CA PHE A 26 -0.57 -11.18 -0.94
C PHE A 26 -1.56 -12.35 -1.06
N PRO A 27 -2.84 -12.15 -0.70
CA PRO A 27 -3.82 -13.18 -0.95
C PRO A 27 -3.79 -13.60 -2.42
N ASP A 28 -3.78 -14.91 -2.67
CA ASP A 28 -3.90 -15.42 -4.02
C ASP A 28 -5.25 -14.98 -4.62
N GLY A 29 -5.22 -14.51 -5.87
CA GLY A 29 -6.44 -14.09 -6.58
C GLY A 29 -6.93 -12.70 -6.18
N TYR A 30 -8.25 -12.58 -6.01
CA TYR A 30 -8.91 -11.30 -5.69
C TYR A 30 -9.14 -11.15 -4.20
N PHE A 31 -8.88 -9.96 -3.68
CA PHE A 31 -9.12 -9.58 -2.29
C PHE A 31 -9.80 -8.22 -2.22
N LYS A 32 -10.34 -7.87 -1.06
CA LYS A 32 -10.81 -6.52 -0.74
C LYS A 32 -9.79 -5.81 0.13
N LEU A 33 -9.79 -4.48 0.04
CA LEU A 33 -9.02 -3.62 0.90
C LEU A 33 -9.96 -2.88 1.83
N THR A 34 -9.69 -2.88 3.12
CA THR A 34 -10.34 -1.99 4.08
C THR A 34 -9.31 -1.40 5.02
N THR A 35 -9.65 -0.33 5.72
CA THR A 35 -8.81 0.24 6.78
C THR A 35 -9.38 -0.13 8.14
N GLN A 36 -8.55 -0.17 9.17
CA GLN A 36 -8.99 -0.37 10.55
C GLN A 36 -10.09 0.63 10.95
N PHE A 37 -10.01 1.86 10.42
CA PHE A 37 -11.00 2.89 10.66
C PHE A 37 -12.38 2.56 10.07
N ARG A 38 -12.43 1.87 8.94
CA ARG A 38 -13.66 1.67 8.15
C ARG A 38 -14.22 0.25 8.20
N GLU A 39 -13.42 -0.74 8.61
CA GLU A 39 -13.86 -2.15 8.63
C GLU A 39 -15.06 -2.38 9.55
N GLY A 40 -15.13 -1.70 10.71
CA GLY A 40 -16.27 -1.77 11.63
C GLY A 40 -17.55 -1.14 11.07
N LYS A 41 -17.47 -0.44 9.93
CA LYS A 41 -18.60 0.10 9.17
C LYS A 41 -18.92 -0.73 7.93
N ASN A 42 -18.21 -1.85 7.73
CA ASN A 42 -18.32 -2.70 6.55
C ASN A 42 -18.12 -1.89 5.26
N GLU A 43 -17.02 -1.13 5.19
CA GLU A 43 -16.62 -0.38 4.01
C GLU A 43 -15.27 -0.85 3.46
N CYS A 44 -15.16 -0.92 2.14
CA CYS A 44 -14.05 -1.45 1.36
C CYS A 44 -13.63 -0.41 0.31
N LEU A 45 -12.36 -0.41 -0.08
CA LEU A 45 -11.84 0.47 -1.11
C LEU A 45 -12.41 0.07 -2.47
N GLU A 46 -13.02 1.02 -3.16
CA GLU A 46 -13.52 0.89 -4.51
C GLU A 46 -12.63 1.67 -5.49
N GLY A 47 -12.20 1.02 -6.57
CA GLY A 47 -11.50 1.64 -7.68
C GLY A 47 -12.47 1.99 -8.83
N ASN A 48 -12.44 3.25 -9.28
CA ASN A 48 -13.39 3.79 -10.25
C ASN A 48 -12.75 4.08 -11.61
N GLN A 49 -13.58 4.31 -12.63
CA GLN A 49 -13.14 4.97 -13.86
C GLN A 49 -13.07 6.48 -13.73
N VAL A 50 -12.18 7.08 -14.53
CA VAL A 50 -12.12 8.53 -14.71
C VAL A 50 -13.52 9.06 -15.04
N ASN A 51 -13.93 10.15 -14.39
CA ASN A 51 -15.28 10.73 -14.45
C ASN A 51 -16.42 9.85 -13.91
N GLY A 52 -16.11 8.73 -13.25
CA GLY A 52 -17.07 7.92 -12.50
C GLY A 52 -17.42 8.52 -11.14
N SER A 53 -17.91 7.67 -10.23
CA SER A 53 -18.16 8.02 -8.83
C SER A 53 -16.95 8.73 -8.22
N MET A 54 -17.22 9.71 -7.34
CA MET A 54 -16.17 10.50 -6.68
C MET A 54 -15.20 11.17 -7.68
N ASN A 55 -15.69 11.55 -8.87
CA ASN A 55 -14.88 12.09 -9.97
C ASN A 55 -13.73 11.16 -10.40
N GLY A 56 -13.90 9.84 -10.22
CA GLY A 56 -12.90 8.82 -10.58
C GLY A 56 -11.83 8.54 -9.51
N ALA A 57 -11.94 9.15 -8.34
CA ALA A 57 -11.11 8.78 -7.20
C ALA A 57 -11.43 7.35 -6.70
N ALA A 58 -10.43 6.68 -6.16
CA ALA A 58 -10.66 5.54 -5.28
C ALA A 58 -11.23 6.06 -3.94
N PHE A 59 -12.21 5.37 -3.37
CA PHE A 59 -12.88 5.79 -2.14
C PHE A 59 -13.41 4.60 -1.33
N MET A 60 -13.74 4.82 -0.07
CA MET A 60 -14.33 3.79 0.79
C MET A 60 -15.85 3.74 0.57
N ASP A 61 -16.35 2.59 0.11
CA ASP A 61 -17.79 2.32 -0.08
C ASP A 61 -18.22 1.08 0.69
N LYS A 62 -19.52 0.87 0.88
CA LYS A 62 -20.05 -0.34 1.49
C LYS A 62 -19.49 -1.59 0.82
N CYS A 63 -18.88 -2.47 1.61
CA CYS A 63 -18.32 -3.73 1.15
C CYS A 63 -19.40 -4.59 0.50
N GLN A 64 -19.17 -4.97 -0.75
CA GLN A 64 -20.04 -5.79 -1.59
C GLN A 64 -19.18 -6.73 -2.44
N ASN A 65 -19.78 -7.71 -3.11
CA ASN A 65 -19.07 -8.59 -4.07
C ASN A 65 -19.19 -8.01 -5.48
N VAL A 66 -18.60 -6.82 -5.69
CA VAL A 66 -18.60 -6.10 -6.96
C VAL A 66 -17.18 -5.98 -7.49
N SER A 67 -17.03 -6.00 -8.82
CA SER A 67 -15.72 -6.03 -9.47
C SER A 67 -14.85 -4.80 -9.19
N GLY A 68 -15.45 -3.66 -8.81
CA GLY A 68 -14.75 -2.44 -8.40
C GLY A 68 -14.05 -2.53 -7.04
N GLN A 69 -14.42 -3.51 -6.20
CA GLN A 69 -13.86 -3.72 -4.86
C GLN A 69 -12.98 -4.98 -4.77
N LEU A 70 -12.94 -5.77 -5.84
CA LEU A 70 -12.10 -6.97 -5.95
C LEU A 70 -10.75 -6.58 -6.55
N TRP A 71 -9.76 -6.42 -5.70
CA TRP A 71 -8.39 -6.04 -6.00
C TRP A 71 -7.51 -7.25 -6.28
N LYS A 72 -6.56 -7.10 -7.19
CA LYS A 72 -5.49 -8.05 -7.46
C LYS A 72 -4.15 -7.34 -7.34
N ALA A 73 -3.22 -7.95 -6.63
CA ALA A 73 -1.83 -7.54 -6.58
C ALA A 73 -1.03 -8.33 -7.62
N THR A 74 -0.36 -7.62 -8.54
CA THR A 74 0.58 -8.24 -9.48
C THR A 74 2.00 -7.87 -9.08
N PRO A 75 2.89 -8.85 -8.79
CA PRO A 75 4.28 -8.56 -8.43
C PRO A 75 4.98 -7.70 -9.48
N ALA A 76 5.84 -6.80 -9.00
CA ALA A 76 6.78 -6.02 -9.78
C ALA A 76 8.20 -6.20 -9.21
N GLU A 77 9.19 -5.54 -9.80
CA GLU A 77 10.58 -5.63 -9.36
C GLU A 77 10.78 -5.07 -7.94
N ASN A 78 11.82 -5.54 -7.26
CA ASN A 78 12.28 -5.00 -5.96
C ASN A 78 11.25 -5.03 -4.82
N GLY A 79 10.34 -6.01 -4.83
CA GLY A 79 9.34 -6.18 -3.77
C GLY A 79 8.17 -5.20 -3.82
N TYR A 80 8.02 -4.47 -4.93
CA TYR A 80 6.81 -3.70 -5.21
C TYR A 80 5.77 -4.55 -5.94
N PHE A 81 4.54 -4.04 -6.01
CA PHE A 81 3.45 -4.64 -6.77
C PHE A 81 2.57 -3.55 -7.37
N LYS A 82 1.74 -3.94 -8.35
CA LYS A 82 0.68 -3.09 -8.89
C LYS A 82 -0.66 -3.57 -8.37
N LEU A 83 -1.56 -2.64 -8.11
CA LEU A 83 -2.95 -2.92 -7.72
C LEU A 83 -3.87 -2.63 -8.90
N THR A 84 -4.68 -3.61 -9.30
CA THR A 84 -5.80 -3.42 -10.24
C THR A 84 -7.07 -3.92 -9.59
N THR A 85 -8.22 -3.36 -9.93
CA THR A 85 -9.52 -3.98 -9.64
C THR A 85 -9.91 -4.92 -10.78
N GLN A 86 -10.74 -5.91 -10.51
CA GLN A 86 -11.34 -6.78 -11.54
C GLN A 86 -12.11 -5.94 -12.57
N PHE A 87 -12.75 -4.86 -12.13
CA PHE A 87 -13.50 -3.95 -12.99
C PHE A 87 -12.62 -3.25 -14.03
N ARG A 88 -11.39 -2.89 -13.67
CA ARG A 88 -10.50 -2.10 -14.55
C ARG A 88 -9.37 -2.89 -15.20
N GLU A 89 -9.25 -4.17 -14.87
CA GLU A 89 -8.22 -5.06 -15.41
C GLU A 89 -8.23 -5.12 -16.95
N SER A 90 -9.41 -5.28 -17.57
CA SER A 90 -9.55 -5.37 -19.02
C SER A 90 -9.17 -4.07 -19.75
N ASN A 91 -9.15 -2.94 -19.03
CA ASN A 91 -8.68 -1.66 -19.54
C ASN A 91 -7.17 -1.46 -19.35
N ASN A 92 -6.47 -2.41 -18.74
CA ASN A 92 -5.07 -2.31 -18.32
C ASN A 92 -4.84 -1.07 -17.44
N GLU A 93 -5.60 -0.94 -16.35
CA GLU A 93 -5.50 0.18 -15.42
C GLU A 93 -5.15 -0.25 -13.99
N CYS A 94 -4.24 0.51 -13.38
CA CYS A 94 -3.63 0.26 -12.09
C CYS A 94 -3.86 1.46 -11.17
N LEU A 95 -3.90 1.22 -9.87
CA LEU A 95 -4.03 2.28 -8.87
C LEU A 95 -2.77 3.14 -8.85
N GLU A 96 -2.96 4.43 -9.05
CA GLU A 96 -1.93 5.45 -8.93
C GLU A 96 -2.11 6.25 -7.62
N GLY A 97 -1.02 6.43 -6.87
CA GLY A 97 -0.94 7.32 -5.72
C GLY A 97 -0.03 8.51 -6.01
N ASN A 98 -0.51 9.73 -5.75
CA ASN A 98 0.15 10.98 -6.14
C ASN A 98 0.35 11.94 -4.94
N GLN A 99 1.10 13.04 -5.10
CA GLN A 99 1.10 14.12 -4.10
C GLN A 99 -0.27 14.79 -4.00
N VAL A 100 -0.55 15.32 -2.82
CA VAL A 100 -1.53 16.41 -2.64
C VAL A 100 -1.28 17.53 -3.68
N LYS A 101 -2.34 17.99 -4.35
CA LYS A 101 -2.33 18.95 -5.48
C LYS A 101 -1.66 18.44 -6.78
N GLY A 102 -1.33 17.15 -6.87
CA GLY A 102 -0.92 16.50 -8.11
C GLY A 102 -2.10 16.18 -9.02
N SER A 103 -1.94 15.19 -9.89
CA SER A 103 -3.04 14.65 -10.70
C SER A 103 -4.23 14.29 -9.82
N MET A 104 -5.45 14.53 -10.33
CA MET A 104 -6.69 14.30 -9.58
C MET A 104 -6.73 15.03 -8.22
N ASN A 105 -6.06 16.19 -8.11
CA ASN A 105 -5.87 16.96 -6.88
C ASN A 105 -5.21 16.16 -5.74
N GLY A 106 -4.54 15.05 -6.04
CA GLY A 106 -3.87 14.16 -5.08
C GLY A 106 -4.71 12.98 -4.58
N ALA A 107 -5.92 12.80 -5.12
CA ALA A 107 -6.64 11.54 -4.92
C ALA A 107 -5.88 10.38 -5.56
N ALA A 108 -5.95 9.20 -4.96
CA ALA A 108 -5.60 7.96 -5.62
C ALA A 108 -6.68 7.61 -6.66
N PHE A 109 -6.29 7.09 -7.82
CA PHE A 109 -7.21 6.84 -8.94
C PHE A 109 -6.70 5.71 -9.83
N MET A 110 -7.57 5.18 -10.70
CA MET A 110 -7.16 4.17 -11.68
C MET A 110 -6.64 4.85 -12.95
N ASP A 111 -5.41 4.53 -13.35
CA ASP A 111 -4.77 5.03 -14.58
C ASP A 111 -4.13 3.89 -15.37
N LYS A 112 -3.76 4.12 -16.64
CA LYS A 112 -3.10 3.12 -17.47
C LYS A 112 -1.87 2.54 -16.76
N CYS A 113 -1.85 1.22 -16.64
CA CYS A 113 -0.75 0.48 -16.02
C CYS A 113 0.55 0.75 -16.80
N GLN A 114 1.53 1.28 -16.09
CA GLN A 114 2.87 1.59 -16.59
C GLN A 114 3.91 1.18 -15.54
N ASN A 115 5.19 1.20 -15.87
CA ASN A 115 6.25 0.98 -14.88
C ASN A 115 6.74 2.31 -14.28
N VAL A 116 5.82 3.01 -13.61
CA VAL A 116 6.08 4.32 -12.99
C VAL A 116 5.97 4.24 -11.47
N SER A 117 6.78 5.02 -10.78
CA SER A 117 6.92 4.94 -9.32
C SER A 117 5.62 5.27 -8.55
N GLY A 118 4.67 5.98 -9.16
CA GLY A 118 3.35 6.25 -8.59
C GLY A 118 2.39 5.05 -8.59
N GLN A 119 2.69 4.00 -9.35
CA GLN A 119 1.87 2.77 -9.45
C GLN A 119 2.55 1.54 -8.83
N LEU A 120 3.80 1.70 -8.38
CA LEU A 120 4.57 0.67 -7.71
C LEU A 120 4.33 0.79 -6.21
N TRP A 121 3.49 -0.09 -5.67
CA TRP A 121 3.08 -0.11 -4.28
C TRP A 121 3.94 -1.05 -3.45
N LYS A 122 4.12 -0.70 -2.17
CA LYS A 122 4.77 -1.51 -1.14
C LYS A 122 3.84 -1.62 0.06
N ALA A 123 3.72 -2.82 0.61
CA ALA A 123 2.95 -3.11 1.81
C ALA A 123 3.93 -3.37 2.94
N THR A 124 4.03 -2.45 3.89
CA THR A 124 4.89 -2.63 5.07
C THR A 124 4.02 -3.14 6.22
N PRO A 125 4.35 -4.28 6.86
CA PRO A 125 3.60 -4.77 8.01
C PRO A 125 3.50 -3.71 9.12
N ALA A 126 2.32 -3.63 9.71
CA ALA A 126 2.03 -2.88 10.93
C ALA A 126 1.54 -3.85 12.02
N GLU A 127 1.23 -3.34 13.20
CA GLU A 127 0.72 -4.15 14.30
C GLU A 127 -0.61 -4.84 13.93
N ASN A 128 -0.91 -5.97 14.57
CA ASN A 128 -2.20 -6.67 14.49
C ASN A 128 -2.63 -7.11 13.07
N GLY A 129 -1.67 -7.39 12.18
CA GLY A 129 -1.95 -7.92 10.84
C GLY A 129 -2.44 -6.88 9.83
N TYR A 130 -2.30 -5.59 10.14
CA TYR A 130 -2.51 -4.51 9.18
C TYR A 130 -1.22 -4.19 8.43
N PHE A 131 -1.34 -3.38 7.38
CA PHE A 131 -0.25 -2.93 6.54
C PHE A 131 -0.37 -1.43 6.27
N LYS A 132 0.77 -0.78 6.07
CA LYS A 132 0.83 0.54 5.46
C LYS A 132 1.13 0.38 3.97
N LEU A 133 0.34 1.05 3.15
CA LEU A 133 0.51 1.07 1.70
C LEU A 133 1.20 2.37 1.28
N THR A 134 2.33 2.26 0.59
CA THR A 134 3.10 3.41 0.09
C THR A 134 3.48 3.16 -1.36
N THR A 135 3.45 4.19 -2.20
CA THR A 135 4.02 4.10 -3.55
C THR A 135 5.52 4.39 -3.50
N GLN A 136 6.30 3.80 -4.40
CA GLN A 136 7.73 4.09 -4.54
C GLN A 136 7.98 5.59 -4.70
N PHE A 137 7.09 6.29 -5.40
CA PHE A 137 7.17 7.73 -5.61
C PHE A 137 7.08 8.55 -4.31
N ARG A 138 6.34 8.06 -3.31
CA ARG A 138 6.06 8.81 -2.06
C ARG A 138 6.81 8.26 -0.85
N GLU A 139 7.52 7.14 -1.00
CA GLU A 139 8.26 6.48 0.09
C GLU A 139 9.31 7.40 0.73
N SER A 140 10.11 8.12 -0.06
CA SER A 140 11.12 9.06 0.47
C SER A 140 10.52 10.24 1.25
N ASN A 141 9.23 10.52 1.04
CA ASN A 141 8.50 11.58 1.74
C ASN A 141 7.80 11.07 3.01
N ASN A 142 7.93 9.79 3.34
CA ASN A 142 7.24 9.12 4.44
C ASN A 142 5.72 9.34 4.34
N GLU A 143 5.13 9.00 3.20
CA GLU A 143 3.69 9.09 2.97
C GLU A 143 3.05 7.73 2.68
N CYS A 144 1.84 7.56 3.21
CA CYS A 144 1.06 6.33 3.22
C CYS A 144 -0.35 6.63 2.69
N LEU A 145 -0.98 5.62 2.09
CA LEU A 145 -2.37 5.72 1.62
C LEU A 145 -3.31 5.84 2.83
N GLU A 146 -4.11 6.88 2.83
CA GLU A 146 -5.18 7.15 3.79
C GLU A 146 -6.52 6.79 3.17
N GLY A 147 -7.32 5.95 3.83
CA GLY A 147 -8.71 5.69 3.49
C GLY A 147 -9.64 6.50 4.40
N ASN A 148 -10.54 7.30 3.82
CA ASN A 148 -11.39 8.24 4.55
C ASN A 148 -12.88 7.94 4.35
N GLN A 149 -13.75 8.46 5.23
CA GLN A 149 -15.19 8.41 5.00
C GLN A 149 -15.62 9.39 3.90
N VAL A 150 -16.71 9.08 3.22
CA VAL A 150 -17.42 10.04 2.36
C VAL A 150 -17.69 11.35 3.12
N LYS A 151 -17.40 12.50 2.49
CA LYS A 151 -17.43 13.87 3.07
C LYS A 151 -16.38 14.15 4.16
N GLY A 152 -15.43 13.25 4.38
CA GLY A 152 -14.27 13.49 5.24
C GLY A 152 -13.16 14.26 4.52
N SER A 153 -11.90 14.06 4.93
CA SER A 153 -10.75 14.66 4.25
C SER A 153 -10.74 14.29 2.77
N MET A 154 -10.31 15.21 1.91
CA MET A 154 -10.35 15.04 0.45
C MET A 154 -11.74 14.64 -0.08
N ASN A 155 -12.81 15.07 0.61
CA ASN A 155 -14.21 14.70 0.34
C ASN A 155 -14.48 13.17 0.39
N GLY A 156 -13.58 12.37 0.97
CA GLY A 156 -13.68 10.92 1.06
C GLY A 156 -12.88 10.14 0.02
N ALA A 157 -12.13 10.82 -0.85
CA ALA A 157 -11.15 10.15 -1.69
C ALA A 157 -10.04 9.54 -0.83
N ALA A 158 -9.52 8.39 -1.23
CA ALA A 158 -8.25 7.90 -0.72
C ALA A 158 -7.11 8.77 -1.28
N PHE A 159 -6.08 9.05 -0.47
CA PHE A 159 -4.99 9.95 -0.85
C PHE A 159 -3.70 9.62 -0.10
N MET A 160 -2.57 10.16 -0.54
CA MET A 160 -1.28 10.01 0.15
C MET A 160 -1.14 11.08 1.23
N ASP A 161 -0.91 10.68 2.48
CA ASP A 161 -0.63 11.57 3.60
C ASP A 161 0.57 11.10 4.42
N LYS A 162 1.11 11.94 5.30
CA LYS A 162 2.22 11.55 6.18
C LYS A 162 1.90 10.28 6.94
N CYS A 163 2.79 9.30 6.81
CA CYS A 163 2.70 8.02 7.49
C CYS A 163 2.67 8.26 9.01
N GLN A 164 1.60 7.81 9.64
CA GLN A 164 1.35 7.88 11.06
C GLN A 164 0.82 6.53 11.56
N ASN A 165 0.59 6.37 12.86
CA ASN A 165 -0.11 5.20 13.39
C ASN A 165 -1.59 5.51 13.63
N VAL A 166 -2.29 5.84 12.54
CA VAL A 166 -3.72 6.18 12.56
C VAL A 166 -4.52 5.12 11.81
N SER A 167 -5.73 4.84 12.29
CA SER A 167 -6.55 3.72 11.80
C SER A 167 -6.96 3.84 10.33
N GLY A 168 -6.94 5.05 9.74
CA GLY A 168 -7.20 5.27 8.33
C GLY A 168 -6.04 4.89 7.39
N GLN A 169 -4.83 4.67 7.93
CA GLN A 169 -3.65 4.24 7.16
C GLN A 169 -3.27 2.77 7.42
N LEU A 170 -4.01 2.09 8.30
CA LEU A 170 -3.81 0.69 8.64
C LEU A 170 -4.74 -0.17 7.80
N TRP A 171 -4.21 -0.72 6.71
CA TRP A 171 -4.94 -1.49 5.71
C TRP A 171 -4.95 -2.97 6.04
N LYS A 172 -6.06 -3.64 5.71
CA LYS A 172 -6.24 -5.08 5.80
C LYS A 172 -6.63 -5.63 4.43
N PHE A 173 -5.93 -6.67 4.00
CA PHE A 173 -6.32 -7.48 2.86
C PHE A 173 -7.34 -8.53 3.33
N GLN A 174 -8.55 -8.52 2.76
CA GLN A 174 -9.63 -9.43 3.12
C GLN A 174 -9.95 -10.34 1.93
N GLN A 175 -9.97 -11.65 2.13
CA GLN A 175 -10.52 -12.59 1.15
C GLN A 175 -12.05 -12.63 1.25
#